data_AF-A0AAN1M279-F1
#
_entry.id   AF-A0AAN1M279-F1
#
_cell.length_a   1.000
_cell.length_b   1.000
_cell.length_c   1.000
_cell.angle_alpha   90.00
_cell.angle_beta   90.00
_cell.angle_gamma   90.00
#
_symmetry.space_group_name_H-M   'P 1'
#
loop_
_entity.id
_entity.type
_entity.pdbx_description
1 polymer ?
#
loop_
_entity_poly.entity_id
_entity_poly.type
_entity_poly.pdbx_seq_one_letter_code
_entity_poly.pdbx_strand_id
1 'polypeptide(L)'
;MSMRWNKLCVAALSVAALIMPLAACEGQLPTPAADSSTKAQPDLTEAQEKKIRAKILETIDQADAARSADGYKAVMGGPQLEIRTSQATIAQKSGSMSKYATIPKDIAQVVIPTDDGWPRSVFTITTTTEDQQSKRLLVLNQESARQNYKLMAMARLFEGAQLPKFEVPTIGSRMGTDKDENLVATPADALTRYADVLQNGANSKFASQFADDQLRQKIAELTNTVQEGIARNNGTQEQTFTATPDQMWVMRTADGGDLVVGRVDSVWTRQAGDGRESQPASDDEKILFNSDKYTSTMKVTYVNVVALYIPSANSGQQITAVGADRTPVKVEAL
;
A
#
# COMPACT_ATOMS: atom_id res chain seq x y z
N MET A 1 57.38 -64.41 68.73
CA MET A 1 58.73 -63.81 68.79
C MET A 1 59.21 -63.62 67.35
N SER A 2 59.72 -62.43 67.03
CA SER A 2 60.50 -62.10 65.81
C SER A 2 59.89 -62.31 64.40
N MET A 3 59.16 -61.28 63.95
CA MET A 3 59.39 -60.45 62.75
C MET A 3 60.33 -60.97 61.63
N ARG A 4 59.78 -61.13 60.41
CA ARG A 4 60.12 -60.46 59.12
C ARG A 4 59.94 -61.40 57.92
N TRP A 5 58.93 -61.11 57.10
CA TRP A 5 58.85 -61.60 55.72
C TRP A 5 58.79 -60.43 54.73
N ASN A 6 59.59 -60.61 53.67
CA ASN A 6 59.90 -59.72 52.55
C ASN A 6 58.74 -58.90 52.02
N LYS A 7 58.99 -57.62 51.76
CA LYS A 7 58.45 -56.91 50.58
C LYS A 7 59.50 -55.94 50.04
N LEU A 8 59.91 -56.17 48.79
CA LEU A 8 60.67 -55.23 47.98
C LEU A 8 59.77 -54.03 47.64
N CYS A 9 60.30 -52.83 47.86
CA CYS A 9 59.79 -51.56 47.33
C CYS A 9 60.86 -50.95 46.46
N VAL A 10 60.49 -50.45 45.27
CA VAL A 10 60.95 -49.24 44.53
C VAL A 10 60.30 -49.39 43.13
N ALA A 11 59.10 -48.85 42.95
CA ALA A 11 58.82 -47.56 42.29
C ALA A 11 59.06 -47.60 40.77
N ALA A 12 58.01 -47.98 40.03
CA ALA A 12 57.91 -47.81 38.58
C ALA A 12 57.23 -46.46 38.28
N LEU A 13 57.97 -45.57 37.62
CA LEU A 13 57.54 -44.24 37.21
C LEU A 13 57.31 -44.25 35.69
N SER A 14 56.23 -43.59 35.27
CA SER A 14 55.98 -43.01 33.93
C SER A 14 55.72 -43.97 32.75
N VAL A 15 54.43 -44.26 32.51
CA VAL A 15 53.87 -44.67 31.22
C VAL A 15 52.77 -43.69 30.83
N ALA A 16 52.63 -43.47 29.52
CA ALA A 16 51.55 -42.78 28.80
C ALA A 16 51.65 -41.26 28.71
N ALA A 17 52.50 -40.83 27.77
CA ALA A 17 52.33 -39.58 27.07
C ALA A 17 51.18 -39.68 26.03
N LEU A 18 50.45 -38.57 25.87
CA LEU A 18 49.65 -38.18 24.70
C LEU A 18 48.47 -39.08 24.30
N ILE A 19 47.29 -38.76 24.84
CA ILE A 19 46.08 -38.31 24.11
C ILE A 19 45.19 -37.62 25.16
N MET A 20 45.14 -36.29 25.14
CA MET A 20 44.11 -35.55 25.88
C MET A 20 42.85 -35.52 25.00
N PRO A 21 41.70 -36.03 25.43
CA PRO A 21 40.44 -35.49 24.95
C PRO A 21 40.29 -34.10 25.57
N LEU A 22 40.12 -33.06 24.74
CA LEU A 22 39.62 -31.76 25.19
C LEU A 22 38.20 -31.96 25.74
N ALA A 23 38.08 -32.33 27.01
CA ALA A 23 36.85 -32.24 27.77
C ALA A 23 36.97 -31.02 28.69
N ALA A 24 36.73 -29.84 28.13
CA ALA A 24 36.60 -28.61 28.91
C ALA A 24 35.61 -27.67 28.22
N CYS A 25 34.47 -27.46 28.90
CA CYS A 25 33.41 -26.50 28.62
C CYS A 25 32.54 -26.77 27.37
N GLU A 26 31.77 -27.85 27.39
CA GLU A 26 30.38 -27.73 26.92
C GLU A 26 29.65 -26.83 27.91
N GLY A 27 29.81 -25.52 27.75
CA GLY A 27 28.89 -24.57 28.35
C GLY A 27 27.52 -24.91 27.78
N GLN A 28 26.62 -25.36 28.65
CA GLN A 28 25.22 -25.55 28.31
C GLN A 28 24.77 -24.25 27.62
N LEU A 29 24.51 -24.33 26.31
CA LEU A 29 23.96 -23.20 25.58
C LEU A 29 22.73 -22.77 26.37
N PRO A 30 22.62 -21.51 26.83
CA PRO A 30 21.41 -21.06 27.49
C PRO A 30 20.28 -21.38 26.54
N THR A 31 19.43 -22.33 26.93
CA THR A 31 18.20 -22.62 26.21
C THR A 31 17.46 -21.29 26.23
N PRO A 32 17.14 -20.67 25.08
CA PRO A 32 16.32 -19.47 25.10
C PRO A 32 15.07 -19.85 25.88
N ALA A 33 14.89 -19.24 27.05
CA ALA A 33 13.59 -19.25 27.67
C ALA A 33 12.67 -18.66 26.61
N ALA A 34 11.71 -19.44 26.13
CA ALA A 34 10.65 -18.87 25.32
C ALA A 34 10.02 -17.81 26.22
N ASP A 35 10.27 -16.53 25.92
CA ASP A 35 9.59 -15.42 26.55
C ASP A 35 8.11 -15.58 26.21
N SER A 36 7.40 -16.32 27.06
CA SER A 36 5.96 -16.40 27.01
C SER A 36 5.45 -15.06 27.53
N SER A 37 5.00 -14.23 26.58
CA SER A 37 4.30 -12.94 26.73
C SER A 37 5.11 -11.64 26.69
N THR A 38 5.96 -11.44 25.68
CA THR A 38 6.21 -10.07 25.23
C THR A 38 4.94 -9.53 24.56
N LYS A 39 4.26 -8.58 25.21
CA LYS A 39 3.19 -7.81 24.58
C LYS A 39 3.74 -7.23 23.29
N ALA A 40 3.11 -7.52 22.15
CA ALA A 40 3.53 -7.02 20.84
C ALA A 40 3.79 -5.50 20.96
N GLN A 41 5.00 -5.07 20.58
CA GLN A 41 5.45 -3.67 20.67
C GLN A 41 5.51 -3.10 19.25
N PRO A 42 5.32 -1.76 19.10
CA PRO A 42 5.58 -1.09 17.84
C PRO A 42 6.98 -1.43 17.31
N ASP A 43 7.05 -1.79 16.03
CA ASP A 43 8.28 -2.20 15.37
C ASP A 43 9.24 -1.02 15.05
N LEU A 44 8.72 0.20 15.15
CA LEU A 44 9.41 1.46 14.99
C LEU A 44 9.06 2.42 16.14
N THR A 45 10.01 3.28 16.48
CA THR A 45 9.71 4.51 17.21
C THR A 45 9.21 5.58 16.26
N GLU A 46 8.44 6.55 16.77
CA GLU A 46 7.99 7.72 15.99
C GLU A 46 9.16 8.50 15.37
N ALA A 47 10.30 8.57 16.08
CA ALA A 47 11.50 9.22 15.57
C ALA A 47 12.12 8.45 14.37
N GLN A 48 12.11 7.11 14.41
CA GLN A 48 12.56 6.30 13.28
C GLN A 48 11.61 6.43 12.10
N GLU A 49 10.29 6.36 12.32
CA GLU A 49 9.30 6.60 11.25
C GLU A 49 9.52 7.95 10.59
N LYS A 50 9.63 9.03 11.40
CA LYS A 50 9.80 10.39 10.89
C LYS A 50 11.05 10.50 10.02
N LYS A 51 12.15 9.88 10.43
CA LYS A 51 13.41 9.85 9.66
C LYS A 51 13.26 9.10 8.34
N ILE A 52 12.60 7.93 8.36
CA ILE A 52 12.33 7.12 7.17
C ILE A 52 11.47 7.91 6.19
N ARG A 53 10.35 8.44 6.66
CA ARG A 53 9.40 9.21 5.86
C ARG A 53 10.06 10.47 5.29
N ALA A 54 10.79 11.24 6.09
CA ALA A 54 11.47 12.44 5.60
C ALA A 54 12.42 12.12 4.44
N LYS A 55 13.22 11.06 4.54
CA LYS A 55 14.14 10.63 3.48
C LYS A 55 13.41 10.22 2.19
N ILE A 56 12.32 9.46 2.32
CA ILE A 56 11.47 9.07 1.19
C ILE A 56 10.93 10.32 0.50
N LEU A 57 10.33 11.21 1.28
CA LEU A 57 9.68 12.43 0.77
C LEU A 57 10.69 13.43 0.17
N GLU A 58 11.91 13.52 0.69
CA GLU A 58 12.98 14.34 0.10
C GLU A 58 13.42 13.80 -1.27
N THR A 59 13.58 12.48 -1.40
CA THR A 59 13.93 11.85 -2.68
C THR A 59 12.83 12.05 -3.73
N ILE A 60 11.56 12.01 -3.29
CA ILE A 60 10.41 12.30 -4.16
C ILE A 60 10.46 13.75 -4.63
N ASP A 61 10.71 14.72 -3.73
CA ASP A 61 10.79 16.14 -4.12
C ASP A 61 11.90 16.39 -5.15
N GLN A 62 13.06 15.76 -4.98
CA GLN A 62 14.17 15.86 -5.93
C GLN A 62 13.79 15.31 -7.32
N ALA A 63 13.10 14.16 -7.36
CA ALA A 63 12.63 13.56 -8.60
C ALA A 63 11.49 14.37 -9.25
N ASP A 64 10.55 14.89 -8.45
CA ASP A 64 9.46 15.77 -8.88
C ASP A 64 10.03 17.07 -9.49
N ALA A 65 11.02 17.68 -8.85
CA ALA A 65 11.70 18.88 -9.35
C ALA A 65 12.42 18.64 -10.68
N ALA A 66 13.04 17.46 -10.84
CA ALA A 66 13.66 17.03 -12.09
C ALA A 66 12.65 16.58 -13.15
N ARG A 67 11.37 16.37 -12.77
CA ARG A 67 10.31 15.79 -13.62
C ARG A 67 10.79 14.49 -14.29
N SER A 68 11.52 13.66 -13.56
CA SER A 68 12.10 12.41 -14.07
C SER A 68 11.64 11.21 -13.26
N ALA A 69 11.44 10.08 -13.95
CA ALA A 69 11.05 8.82 -13.34
C ALA A 69 12.21 8.08 -12.64
N ASP A 70 13.46 8.47 -12.90
CA ASP A 70 14.64 7.69 -12.50
C ASP A 70 14.80 7.57 -10.98
N GLY A 71 14.40 8.61 -10.23
CA GLY A 71 14.56 8.65 -8.77
C GLY A 71 13.50 7.89 -7.98
N TYR A 72 12.29 7.69 -8.53
CA TYR A 72 11.19 7.14 -7.75
C TYR A 72 11.40 5.69 -7.33
N LYS A 73 12.02 4.84 -8.17
CA LYS A 73 12.19 3.40 -7.88
C LYS A 73 12.97 3.13 -6.60
N ALA A 74 13.82 4.07 -6.16
CA ALA A 74 14.58 3.96 -4.93
C ALA A 74 13.69 4.02 -3.68
N VAL A 75 12.57 4.76 -3.74
CA VAL A 75 11.73 5.11 -2.57
C VAL A 75 10.24 4.85 -2.75
N MET A 76 9.80 4.47 -3.95
CA MET A 76 8.43 4.09 -4.29
C MET A 76 8.38 2.67 -4.87
N GLY A 77 7.25 2.00 -4.64
CA GLY A 77 6.91 0.72 -5.25
C GLY A 77 5.41 0.63 -5.52
N GLY A 78 4.93 -0.57 -5.88
CA GLY A 78 3.50 -0.83 -6.06
C GLY A 78 2.81 0.14 -7.04
N PRO A 79 1.50 0.42 -6.85
CA PRO A 79 0.77 1.38 -7.69
C PRO A 79 1.35 2.79 -7.61
N GLN A 80 1.96 3.20 -6.49
CA GLN A 80 2.47 4.56 -6.34
C GLN A 80 3.62 4.88 -7.31
N LEU A 81 4.52 3.92 -7.53
CA LEU A 81 5.60 4.06 -8.49
C LEU A 81 5.04 4.25 -9.92
N GLU A 82 4.02 3.48 -10.29
CA GLU A 82 3.40 3.55 -11.62
C GLU A 82 2.68 4.90 -11.83
N ILE A 83 1.87 5.30 -10.85
CA ILE A 83 1.17 6.59 -10.82
C ILE A 83 2.18 7.75 -10.96
N ARG A 84 3.21 7.76 -10.12
CA ARG A 84 4.17 8.86 -10.09
C ARG A 84 5.03 8.91 -11.37
N THR A 85 5.35 7.75 -11.94
CA THR A 85 6.02 7.66 -13.25
C THR A 85 5.18 8.30 -14.34
N SER A 86 3.87 7.98 -14.41
CA SER A 86 2.95 8.60 -15.37
C SER A 86 2.86 10.11 -15.19
N GLN A 87 2.72 10.58 -13.93
CA GLN A 87 2.67 12.01 -13.62
C GLN A 87 3.96 12.74 -14.03
N ALA A 88 5.13 12.11 -13.89
CA ALA A 88 6.38 12.68 -14.36
C ALA A 88 6.46 12.75 -15.90
N THR A 89 6.02 11.71 -16.61
CA THR A 89 5.90 11.75 -18.08
C THR A 89 4.98 12.88 -18.54
N ILE A 90 3.86 13.08 -17.84
CA ILE A 90 2.96 14.20 -18.10
C ILE A 90 3.68 15.53 -17.86
N ALA A 91 4.33 15.68 -16.70
CA ALA A 91 5.03 16.88 -16.28
C ALA A 91 6.17 17.31 -17.21
N GLN A 92 6.84 16.35 -17.86
CA GLN A 92 7.87 16.64 -18.86
C GLN A 92 7.31 17.43 -20.04
N LYS A 93 6.05 17.22 -20.42
CA LYS A 93 5.40 17.94 -21.52
C LYS A 93 4.55 19.11 -21.07
N SER A 94 3.79 18.96 -19.97
CA SER A 94 2.92 20.03 -19.46
C SER A 94 3.69 21.15 -18.77
N GLY A 95 4.93 20.88 -18.32
CA GLY A 95 5.78 21.86 -17.66
C GLY A 95 5.58 21.94 -16.14
N SER A 96 4.76 21.09 -15.53
CA SER A 96 4.58 21.02 -14.07
C SER A 96 4.05 19.66 -13.62
N MET A 97 4.36 19.27 -12.37
CA MET A 97 3.73 18.12 -11.74
C MET A 97 2.23 18.38 -11.52
N SER A 98 1.43 17.32 -11.46
CA SER A 98 0.01 17.42 -11.12
C SER A 98 -0.18 18.18 -9.81
N LYS A 99 -1.18 19.06 -9.75
CA LYS A 99 -1.54 19.79 -8.52
C LYS A 99 -1.90 18.87 -7.34
N TYR A 100 -2.21 17.60 -7.61
CA TYR A 100 -2.52 16.59 -6.61
C TYR A 100 -1.30 15.79 -6.13
N ALA A 101 -0.13 15.97 -6.78
CA ALA A 101 1.08 15.22 -6.51
C ALA A 101 1.79 15.61 -5.20
N THR A 102 1.51 16.80 -4.66
CA THR A 102 2.10 17.28 -3.41
C THR A 102 1.75 16.37 -2.23
N ILE A 103 2.78 15.96 -1.48
CA ILE A 103 2.66 15.20 -0.23
C ILE A 103 3.16 16.08 0.93
N PRO A 104 2.27 16.52 1.85
CA PRO A 104 2.69 17.32 2.99
C PRO A 104 3.70 16.59 3.88
N LYS A 105 4.67 17.35 4.43
CA LYS A 105 5.70 16.79 5.34
C LYS A 105 5.20 16.65 6.77
N ASP A 106 4.27 17.51 7.17
CA ASP A 106 3.61 17.41 8.47
C ASP A 106 2.52 16.34 8.44
N ILE A 107 2.36 15.68 9.58
CA ILE A 107 1.43 14.56 9.73
C ILE A 107 0.42 14.84 10.83
N ALA A 108 -0.80 14.37 10.62
CA ALA A 108 -1.84 14.39 11.63
C ALA A 108 -1.79 13.13 12.51
N GLN A 109 -1.41 12.00 11.92
CA GLN A 109 -1.36 10.71 12.60
C GLN A 109 -0.40 9.76 11.89
N VAL A 110 0.22 8.87 12.67
CA VAL A 110 0.98 7.72 12.20
C VAL A 110 0.48 6.47 12.91
N VAL A 111 0.42 5.36 12.20
CA VAL A 111 0.03 4.05 12.73
C VAL A 111 1.16 3.08 12.45
N ILE A 112 1.80 2.64 13.52
CA ILE A 112 2.99 1.77 13.49
C ILE A 112 2.54 0.33 13.79
N PRO A 113 2.96 -0.67 12.99
CA PRO A 113 2.57 -2.05 13.20
C PRO A 113 3.28 -2.65 14.44
N THR A 114 2.68 -3.68 15.01
CA THR A 114 3.23 -4.43 16.16
C THR A 114 3.75 -5.82 15.77
N ASP A 115 3.63 -6.16 14.48
CA ASP A 115 3.95 -7.46 13.91
C ASP A 115 5.46 -7.72 13.88
N ASP A 116 5.86 -8.92 14.29
CA ASP A 116 7.28 -9.33 14.37
C ASP A 116 7.84 -9.86 13.04
N GLY A 117 6.99 -10.12 12.05
CA GLY A 117 7.33 -10.62 10.72
C GLY A 117 7.55 -9.57 9.63
N TRP A 118 7.59 -10.04 8.39
CA TRP A 118 7.65 -9.23 7.16
C TRP A 118 6.55 -9.68 6.19
N PRO A 119 6.00 -8.79 5.35
CA PRO A 119 6.30 -7.36 5.24
C PRO A 119 5.77 -6.54 6.44
N ARG A 120 6.26 -5.31 6.63
CA ARG A 120 5.80 -4.36 7.67
C ARG A 120 5.30 -3.08 7.02
N SER A 121 4.07 -2.69 7.36
CA SER A 121 3.39 -1.52 6.79
C SER A 121 3.07 -0.48 7.85
N VAL A 122 3.53 0.74 7.62
CA VAL A 122 3.18 1.94 8.39
C VAL A 122 2.16 2.74 7.60
N PHE A 123 1.08 3.14 8.26
CA PHE A 123 0.07 4.03 7.68
C PHE A 123 0.29 5.44 8.23
N THR A 124 0.48 6.41 7.35
CA THR A 124 0.71 7.80 7.76
C THR A 124 -0.33 8.71 7.13
N ILE A 125 -1.00 9.51 7.95
CA ILE A 125 -1.99 10.49 7.52
C ILE A 125 -1.36 11.87 7.62
N THR A 126 -1.27 12.57 6.51
CA THR A 126 -0.67 13.90 6.47
C THR A 126 -1.59 14.97 7.07
N THR A 127 -1.07 16.18 7.26
CA THR A 127 -1.91 17.39 7.31
C THR A 127 -2.51 17.69 5.93
N THR A 128 -3.34 18.73 5.83
CA THR A 128 -3.75 19.27 4.52
C THR A 128 -2.54 19.90 3.83
N THR A 129 -2.61 20.04 2.50
CA THR A 129 -1.62 20.84 1.77
C THR A 129 -1.76 22.33 2.12
N GLU A 130 -0.77 23.15 1.77
CA GLU A 130 -0.81 24.60 2.00
C GLU A 130 -2.03 25.26 1.33
N ASP A 131 -2.41 24.78 0.14
CA ASP A 131 -3.61 25.18 -0.61
C ASP A 131 -4.89 24.46 -0.14
N GLN A 132 -4.89 23.88 1.07
CA GLN A 132 -6.04 23.28 1.74
C GLN A 132 -6.64 22.05 1.03
N GLN A 133 -5.87 21.34 0.19
CA GLN A 133 -6.32 20.05 -0.33
C GLN A 133 -6.34 19.00 0.79
N SER A 134 -7.23 18.02 0.62
CA SER A 134 -7.42 16.92 1.57
C SER A 134 -6.13 16.23 1.98
N LYS A 135 -6.13 15.67 3.19
CA LYS A 135 -5.01 14.88 3.72
C LYS A 135 -4.68 13.70 2.79
N ARG A 136 -3.43 13.26 2.81
CA ARG A 136 -2.97 12.04 2.14
C ARG A 136 -2.88 10.90 3.13
N LEU A 137 -3.38 9.73 2.77
CA LEU A 137 -3.10 8.47 3.44
C LEU A 137 -1.96 7.78 2.69
N LEU A 138 -0.83 7.62 3.36
CA LEU A 138 0.39 7.03 2.85
C LEU A 138 0.55 5.61 3.40
N VAL A 139 0.94 4.68 2.53
CA VAL A 139 1.35 3.33 2.94
C VAL A 139 2.85 3.19 2.70
N LEU A 140 3.63 3.16 3.78
CA LEU A 140 5.05 2.87 3.74
C LEU A 140 5.25 1.39 4.07
N ASN A 141 5.83 0.62 3.16
CA ASN A 141 6.04 -0.81 3.36
C ASN A 141 7.53 -1.17 3.27
N GLN A 142 7.96 -2.02 4.19
CA GLN A 142 9.25 -2.68 4.14
C GLN A 142 9.01 -4.18 3.93
N GLU A 143 9.51 -4.69 2.81
CA GLU A 143 9.22 -6.06 2.34
C GLU A 143 10.08 -7.12 3.05
N SER A 144 11.29 -6.76 3.48
CA SER A 144 12.18 -7.63 4.25
C SER A 144 13.16 -6.82 5.10
N ALA A 145 13.80 -7.48 6.07
CA ALA A 145 14.79 -6.86 6.96
C ALA A 145 15.97 -6.18 6.26
N ARG A 146 16.24 -6.53 4.99
CA ARG A 146 17.37 -6.01 4.21
C ARG A 146 16.97 -4.93 3.22
N GLN A 147 15.68 -4.70 3.02
CA GLN A 147 15.17 -3.65 2.14
C GLN A 147 14.79 -2.42 2.96
N ASN A 148 14.86 -1.25 2.34
CA ASN A 148 14.34 -0.03 2.95
C ASN A 148 12.82 0.05 2.77
N TYR A 149 12.15 0.80 3.65
CA TYR A 149 10.77 1.22 3.43
C TYR A 149 10.62 1.98 2.10
N LYS A 150 9.50 1.72 1.42
CA LYS A 150 9.07 2.44 0.23
C LYS A 150 7.64 2.91 0.38
N LEU A 151 7.30 4.03 -0.25
CA LEU A 151 5.90 4.43 -0.42
C LEU A 151 5.27 3.54 -1.49
N MET A 152 4.35 2.68 -1.09
CA MET A 152 3.70 1.71 -1.99
C MET A 152 2.38 2.22 -2.56
N ALA A 153 1.64 2.99 -1.77
CA ALA A 153 0.34 3.53 -2.14
C ALA A 153 0.11 4.89 -1.46
N MET A 154 -0.65 5.74 -2.14
CA MET A 154 -1.17 6.99 -1.61
C MET A 154 -2.64 7.12 -2.03
N ALA A 155 -3.52 7.42 -1.08
CA ALA A 155 -4.88 7.85 -1.37
C ALA A 155 -5.07 9.30 -0.89
N ARG A 156 -5.84 10.10 -1.65
CA ARG A 156 -6.34 11.39 -1.16
C ARG A 156 -7.61 11.13 -0.38
N LEU A 157 -7.64 11.54 0.88
CA LEU A 157 -8.84 11.38 1.69
C LEU A 157 -9.98 12.24 1.16
N PHE A 158 -11.20 11.75 1.25
CA PHE A 158 -12.38 12.53 0.88
C PHE A 158 -12.58 13.67 1.89
N GLU A 159 -13.20 14.74 1.41
CA GLU A 159 -13.55 15.87 2.28
C GLU A 159 -14.54 15.39 3.36
N GLY A 160 -14.22 15.66 4.63
CA GLY A 160 -15.03 15.22 5.76
C GLY A 160 -14.96 13.71 6.07
N ALA A 161 -14.08 12.95 5.39
CA ALA A 161 -13.92 11.52 5.62
C ALA A 161 -13.65 11.22 7.11
N GLN A 162 -14.46 10.34 7.68
CA GLN A 162 -14.26 9.84 9.05
C GLN A 162 -13.34 8.64 8.98
N LEU A 163 -12.09 8.83 9.39
CA LEU A 163 -11.17 7.71 9.54
C LEU A 163 -11.50 6.92 10.80
N PRO A 164 -11.33 5.59 10.76
CA PRO A 164 -11.47 4.78 11.95
C PRO A 164 -10.38 5.15 12.97
N LYS A 165 -10.60 4.75 14.23
CA LYS A 165 -9.61 4.96 15.27
C LYS A 165 -8.52 3.91 15.18
N PHE A 166 -7.28 4.32 15.37
CA PHE A 166 -6.14 3.43 15.53
C PHE A 166 -5.56 3.58 16.92
N GLU A 167 -4.82 2.57 17.35
CA GLU A 167 -4.00 2.68 18.55
C GLU A 167 -2.96 3.79 18.39
N VAL A 168 -2.61 4.43 19.50
CA VAL A 168 -1.55 5.44 19.52
C VAL A 168 -0.21 4.80 19.13
N PRO A 169 0.74 5.55 18.51
CA PRO A 169 1.98 4.98 17.99
C PRO A 169 2.81 4.19 19.01
N THR A 170 2.75 4.56 20.30
CA THR A 170 3.45 3.88 21.39
C THR A 170 2.86 2.53 21.79
N ILE A 171 1.60 2.27 21.42
CA ILE A 171 0.95 0.95 21.56
C ILE A 171 1.03 0.18 20.24
N GLY A 172 0.82 0.88 19.12
CA GLY A 172 0.85 0.32 17.78
C GLY A 172 -0.42 -0.47 17.44
N SER A 173 -0.66 -0.65 16.15
CA SER A 173 -1.78 -1.46 15.65
C SER A 173 -1.27 -2.77 15.06
N ARG A 174 -2.14 -3.78 14.91
CA ARG A 174 -1.78 -5.00 14.17
C ARG A 174 -2.04 -4.79 12.70
N MET A 175 -1.20 -5.36 11.84
CA MET A 175 -1.56 -5.50 10.44
C MET A 175 -2.67 -6.52 10.30
N GLY A 176 -3.52 -6.30 9.30
CA GLY A 176 -4.50 -7.27 8.85
C GLY A 176 -3.98 -8.13 7.70
N THR A 177 -4.83 -9.06 7.26
CA THR A 177 -4.63 -9.95 6.13
C THR A 177 -5.78 -9.83 5.13
N ASP A 178 -5.59 -10.37 3.94
CA ASP A 178 -6.62 -10.42 2.89
C ASP A 178 -7.87 -11.23 3.30
N LYS A 179 -7.73 -12.10 4.30
CA LYS A 179 -8.73 -13.10 4.74
C LYS A 179 -9.34 -12.80 6.10
N ASP A 180 -9.13 -11.58 6.60
CA ASP A 180 -9.62 -11.21 7.92
C ASP A 180 -11.12 -11.40 8.07
N GLU A 181 -11.51 -12.22 9.05
CA GLU A 181 -12.91 -12.57 9.34
C GLU A 181 -13.51 -11.65 10.42
N ASN A 182 -14.79 -11.87 10.74
CA ASN A 182 -15.59 -11.07 11.69
C ASN A 182 -15.81 -9.60 11.26
N LEU A 183 -15.63 -9.35 9.97
CA LEU A 183 -15.89 -8.08 9.30
C LEU A 183 -17.13 -8.21 8.40
N VAL A 184 -17.69 -7.08 7.96
CA VAL A 184 -18.80 -7.07 6.97
C VAL A 184 -18.44 -7.82 5.69
N ALA A 185 -17.17 -7.80 5.30
CA ALA A 185 -16.57 -8.64 4.26
C ALA A 185 -15.08 -8.83 4.58
N THR A 186 -14.44 -9.87 4.05
CA THR A 186 -12.98 -9.95 4.12
C THR A 186 -12.35 -8.79 3.33
N PRO A 187 -11.12 -8.34 3.64
CA PRO A 187 -10.46 -7.27 2.90
C PRO A 187 -10.36 -7.52 1.39
N ALA A 188 -10.01 -8.75 0.95
CA ALA A 188 -9.96 -9.09 -0.47
C ALA A 188 -11.35 -9.02 -1.13
N ASP A 189 -12.38 -9.51 -0.45
CA ASP A 189 -13.75 -9.47 -0.95
C ASP A 189 -14.25 -8.03 -1.02
N ALA A 190 -13.99 -7.20 0.00
CA ALA A 190 -14.39 -5.81 0.01
C ALA A 190 -13.78 -5.03 -1.17
N LEU A 191 -12.49 -5.21 -1.44
CA LEU A 191 -11.83 -4.56 -2.59
C LEU A 191 -12.42 -5.03 -3.93
N THR A 192 -12.64 -6.34 -4.06
CA THR A 192 -13.24 -6.94 -5.27
C THR A 192 -14.68 -6.48 -5.49
N ARG A 193 -15.50 -6.47 -4.44
CA ARG A 193 -16.89 -6.00 -4.48
C ARG A 193 -16.96 -4.51 -4.75
N TYR A 194 -16.03 -3.71 -4.22
CA TYR A 194 -15.97 -2.28 -4.51
C TYR A 194 -15.67 -2.02 -5.99
N ALA A 195 -14.79 -2.80 -6.62
CA ALA A 195 -14.56 -2.73 -8.07
C ALA A 195 -15.85 -3.03 -8.87
N ASP A 196 -16.64 -4.02 -8.45
CA ASP A 196 -17.96 -4.29 -9.06
C ASP A 196 -18.95 -3.12 -8.87
N VAL A 197 -18.96 -2.48 -7.69
CA VAL A 197 -19.77 -1.27 -7.46
C VAL A 197 -19.29 -0.08 -8.29
N LEU A 198 -17.98 0.09 -8.52
CA LEU A 198 -17.45 1.11 -9.44
C LEU A 198 -17.94 0.87 -10.88
N GLN A 199 -18.02 -0.39 -11.30
CA GLN A 199 -18.45 -0.77 -12.65
C GLN A 199 -19.97 -0.63 -12.85
N ASN A 200 -20.75 -1.12 -11.90
CA ASN A 200 -22.21 -1.29 -12.06
C ASN A 200 -23.03 -0.23 -11.30
N GLY A 201 -22.39 0.60 -10.47
CA GLY A 201 -23.06 1.62 -9.65
C GLY A 201 -24.16 1.02 -8.78
N ALA A 202 -25.34 1.66 -8.79
CA ALA A 202 -26.51 1.20 -8.05
C ALA A 202 -27.06 -0.16 -8.52
N ASN A 203 -26.69 -0.62 -9.72
CA ASN A 203 -27.10 -1.93 -10.23
C ASN A 203 -26.20 -3.08 -9.74
N SER A 204 -25.11 -2.77 -9.05
CA SER A 204 -24.28 -3.81 -8.41
C SER A 204 -25.07 -4.56 -7.36
N LYS A 205 -24.96 -5.89 -7.36
CA LYS A 205 -25.50 -6.73 -6.27
C LYS A 205 -24.86 -6.45 -4.90
N PHE A 206 -23.72 -5.75 -4.89
CA PHE A 206 -23.01 -5.36 -3.68
C PHE A 206 -23.25 -3.90 -3.28
N ALA A 207 -24.01 -3.12 -4.06
CA ALA A 207 -24.20 -1.68 -3.82
C ALA A 207 -24.66 -1.36 -2.40
N SER A 208 -25.56 -2.16 -1.84
CA SER A 208 -26.08 -1.97 -0.48
C SER A 208 -25.06 -2.23 0.64
N GLN A 209 -23.90 -2.82 0.34
CA GLN A 209 -22.82 -3.04 1.30
C GLN A 209 -21.95 -1.79 1.51
N PHE A 210 -22.04 -0.79 0.62
CA PHE A 210 -21.16 0.38 0.61
C PHE A 210 -21.92 1.69 0.82
N ALA A 211 -21.45 2.51 1.75
CA ALA A 211 -21.90 3.90 1.89
C ALA A 211 -21.46 4.73 0.67
N ASP A 212 -22.29 5.66 0.21
CA ASP A 212 -21.99 6.53 -0.93
C ASP A 212 -20.67 7.32 -0.75
N ASP A 213 -19.94 7.55 -1.83
CA ASP A 213 -18.60 8.14 -1.77
C ASP A 213 -18.23 8.99 -2.98
N GLN A 214 -17.24 9.86 -2.80
CA GLN A 214 -16.85 10.86 -3.79
C GLN A 214 -16.21 10.25 -5.05
N LEU A 215 -15.58 9.07 -4.98
CA LEU A 215 -14.99 8.45 -6.18
C LEU A 215 -16.10 7.96 -7.10
N ARG A 216 -17.09 7.26 -6.56
CA ARG A 216 -18.24 6.77 -7.32
C ARG A 216 -19.06 7.92 -7.92
N GLN A 217 -19.30 8.97 -7.14
CA GLN A 217 -19.95 10.19 -7.63
C GLN A 217 -19.20 10.80 -8.83
N LYS A 218 -17.87 10.97 -8.73
CA LYS A 218 -17.04 11.53 -9.81
C LYS A 218 -17.00 10.65 -11.05
N ILE A 219 -16.93 9.32 -10.89
CA ILE A 219 -16.96 8.39 -12.02
C ILE A 219 -18.33 8.42 -12.71
N ALA A 220 -19.42 8.46 -11.94
CA ALA A 220 -20.77 8.58 -12.50
C ALA A 220 -20.96 9.91 -13.25
N GLU A 221 -20.53 11.04 -12.67
CA GLU A 221 -20.56 12.35 -13.30
C GLU A 221 -19.76 12.39 -14.61
N LEU A 222 -18.52 11.87 -14.59
CA LEU A 222 -17.68 11.77 -15.78
C LEU A 222 -18.33 10.90 -16.86
N THR A 223 -18.85 9.74 -16.46
CA THR A 223 -19.50 8.80 -17.39
C THR A 223 -20.72 9.44 -18.04
N ASN A 224 -21.56 10.13 -17.27
CA ASN A 224 -22.73 10.83 -17.78
C ASN A 224 -22.34 11.97 -18.73
N THR A 225 -21.38 12.80 -18.33
CA THR A 225 -20.88 13.92 -19.15
C THR A 225 -20.35 13.44 -20.50
N VAL A 226 -19.57 12.35 -20.49
CA VAL A 226 -19.05 11.77 -21.73
C VAL A 226 -20.14 11.03 -22.52
N GLN A 227 -21.12 10.40 -21.85
CA GLN A 227 -22.22 9.70 -22.52
C GLN A 227 -23.05 10.64 -23.38
N GLU A 228 -23.31 11.87 -22.91
CA GLU A 228 -24.00 12.88 -23.70
C GLU A 228 -23.26 13.22 -25.00
N GLY A 229 -21.93 13.36 -24.90
CA GLY A 229 -21.07 13.63 -26.05
C GLY A 229 -20.98 12.45 -27.02
N ILE A 230 -20.93 11.22 -26.50
CA ILE A 230 -20.85 9.98 -27.28
C ILE A 230 -22.19 9.67 -27.97
N ALA A 231 -23.32 9.88 -27.30
CA ALA A 231 -24.65 9.59 -27.83
C ALA A 231 -25.05 10.51 -29.00
N ARG A 232 -24.67 11.81 -28.95
CA ARG A 232 -24.82 12.74 -30.10
C ARG A 232 -24.06 12.28 -31.35
N ASN A 233 -23.15 11.34 -31.15
CA ASN A 233 -22.11 10.92 -32.05
C ASN A 233 -22.19 9.41 -32.30
N ASN A 234 -23.35 8.77 -32.10
CA ASN A 234 -23.58 7.35 -32.36
C ASN A 234 -22.47 6.41 -31.85
N GLY A 235 -21.77 6.80 -30.79
CA GLY A 235 -20.63 6.07 -30.24
C GLY A 235 -21.04 5.22 -29.06
N THR A 236 -20.06 4.55 -28.46
CA THR A 236 -20.22 3.77 -27.23
C THR A 236 -19.07 4.04 -26.26
N GLN A 237 -19.29 3.73 -24.99
CA GLN A 237 -18.22 3.66 -24.00
C GLN A 237 -18.46 2.52 -23.04
N GLU A 238 -17.37 2.01 -22.49
CA GLU A 238 -17.37 0.98 -21.47
C GLU A 238 -16.22 1.22 -20.50
N GLN A 239 -16.50 1.10 -19.20
CA GLN A 239 -15.48 1.11 -18.15
C GLN A 239 -15.50 -0.24 -17.43
N THR A 240 -14.33 -0.84 -17.32
CA THR A 240 -14.11 -2.07 -16.55
C THR A 240 -13.23 -1.74 -15.35
N PHE A 241 -13.51 -2.36 -14.21
CA PHE A 241 -12.77 -2.19 -12.97
C PHE A 241 -12.33 -3.54 -12.43
N THR A 242 -11.05 -3.68 -12.13
CA THR A 242 -10.44 -4.93 -11.66
C THR A 242 -9.66 -4.66 -10.39
N ALA A 243 -10.07 -5.26 -9.27
CA ALA A 243 -9.29 -5.22 -8.04
C ALA A 243 -7.98 -6.01 -8.18
N THR A 244 -6.94 -5.57 -7.49
CA THR A 244 -5.65 -6.26 -7.42
C THR A 244 -5.33 -6.59 -5.96
N PRO A 245 -5.92 -7.64 -5.36
CA PRO A 245 -5.76 -7.96 -3.95
C PRO A 245 -4.31 -8.18 -3.49
N ASP A 246 -3.43 -8.62 -4.39
CA ASP A 246 -1.98 -8.75 -4.10
C ASP A 246 -1.27 -7.39 -3.90
N GLN A 247 -1.92 -6.29 -4.30
CA GLN A 247 -1.46 -4.92 -4.09
C GLN A 247 -2.40 -4.19 -3.11
N MET A 248 -2.53 -4.78 -1.93
CA MET A 248 -3.36 -4.31 -0.83
C MET A 248 -2.60 -4.34 0.49
N TRP A 249 -2.87 -3.36 1.34
CA TRP A 249 -2.33 -3.26 2.69
C TRP A 249 -3.46 -3.05 3.67
N VAL A 250 -3.43 -3.76 4.79
CA VAL A 250 -4.51 -3.79 5.76
C VAL A 250 -3.96 -3.43 7.13
N MET A 251 -4.61 -2.47 7.80
CA MET A 251 -4.30 -2.09 9.17
C MET A 251 -5.55 -2.27 10.05
N ARG A 252 -5.41 -3.04 11.13
CA ARG A 252 -6.48 -3.26 12.10
C ARG A 252 -6.76 -1.98 12.86
N THR A 253 -8.03 -1.67 13.02
CA THR A 253 -8.50 -0.49 13.73
C THR A 253 -8.87 -0.83 15.17
N ALA A 254 -8.82 0.14 16.06
CA ALA A 254 -9.10 -0.04 17.49
C ALA A 254 -10.57 -0.40 17.77
N ASP A 255 -11.48 -0.13 16.84
CA ASP A 255 -12.91 -0.50 16.94
C ASP A 255 -13.22 -1.89 16.36
N GLY A 256 -12.20 -2.64 15.96
CA GLY A 256 -12.33 -4.02 15.48
C GLY A 256 -12.69 -4.15 13.99
N GLY A 257 -12.65 -3.05 13.23
CA GLY A 257 -12.66 -3.08 11.76
C GLY A 257 -11.25 -3.07 11.15
N ASP A 258 -11.18 -2.95 9.83
CA ASP A 258 -9.96 -2.82 9.04
C ASP A 258 -9.97 -1.57 8.17
N LEU A 259 -8.83 -0.88 8.10
CA LEU A 259 -8.56 0.06 7.02
C LEU A 259 -7.71 -0.62 5.96
N VAL A 260 -8.29 -0.74 4.77
CA VAL A 260 -7.70 -1.36 3.60
C VAL A 260 -7.29 -0.29 2.60
N VAL A 261 -6.04 -0.28 2.16
CA VAL A 261 -5.59 0.53 1.02
C VAL A 261 -5.22 -0.43 -0.10
N GLY A 262 -5.94 -0.37 -1.23
CA GLY A 262 -5.80 -1.35 -2.31
C GLY A 262 -5.80 -0.71 -3.69
N ARG A 263 -5.18 -1.42 -4.65
CA ARG A 263 -5.23 -1.07 -6.07
C ARG A 263 -6.50 -1.61 -6.73
N VAL A 264 -7.11 -0.78 -7.57
CA VAL A 264 -8.13 -1.16 -8.54
C VAL A 264 -7.71 -0.59 -9.90
N ASP A 265 -7.45 -1.43 -10.87
CA ASP A 265 -7.20 -0.99 -12.25
C ASP A 265 -8.53 -0.67 -12.94
N SER A 266 -8.55 0.34 -13.80
CA SER A 266 -9.71 0.59 -14.65
C SER A 266 -9.32 0.86 -16.09
N VAL A 267 -10.02 0.22 -17.02
CA VAL A 267 -9.87 0.45 -18.45
C VAL A 267 -11.14 1.11 -18.97
N TRP A 268 -10.99 2.30 -19.55
CA TRP A 268 -12.05 3.02 -20.22
C TRP A 268 -11.87 2.96 -21.74
N THR A 269 -12.77 2.26 -22.41
CA THR A 269 -12.82 2.18 -23.86
C THR A 269 -13.93 3.11 -24.36
N ARG A 270 -13.59 3.96 -25.31
CA ARG A 270 -14.51 4.91 -25.97
C ARG A 270 -14.41 4.69 -27.47
N GLN A 271 -15.56 4.50 -28.10
CA GLN A 271 -15.67 4.29 -29.53
C GLN A 271 -16.50 5.42 -30.15
N ALA A 272 -15.93 6.11 -31.12
CA ALA A 272 -16.63 7.10 -31.91
C ALA A 272 -17.47 6.42 -33.01
N GLY A 273 -18.71 6.88 -33.18
CA GLY A 273 -19.58 6.45 -34.26
C GLY A 273 -19.29 7.13 -35.60
N ASP A 274 -19.96 6.65 -36.65
CA ASP A 274 -20.01 7.25 -37.99
C ASP A 274 -18.64 7.52 -38.65
N GLY A 275 -17.65 6.64 -38.39
CA GLY A 275 -16.31 6.75 -38.98
C GLY A 275 -15.46 7.91 -38.43
N ARG A 276 -15.89 8.54 -37.33
CA ARG A 276 -15.12 9.60 -36.65
C ARG A 276 -14.01 9.02 -35.78
N GLU A 277 -13.07 9.89 -35.44
CA GLU A 277 -11.98 9.58 -34.52
C GLU A 277 -12.40 9.79 -33.06
N SER A 278 -11.90 8.94 -32.16
CA SER A 278 -12.06 9.10 -30.72
C SER A 278 -10.86 9.88 -30.15
N GLN A 279 -11.13 11.06 -29.59
CA GLN A 279 -10.11 11.95 -29.04
C GLN A 279 -9.90 11.72 -27.53
N PRO A 280 -8.71 12.05 -26.98
CA PRO A 280 -8.45 12.09 -25.54
C PRO A 280 -9.47 12.96 -24.79
N ALA A 281 -9.87 12.55 -23.59
CA ALA A 281 -10.85 13.29 -22.76
C ALA A 281 -10.20 14.37 -21.87
N SER A 282 -8.86 14.41 -21.81
CA SER A 282 -8.10 15.36 -20.99
C SER A 282 -6.72 15.65 -21.60
N ASP A 283 -6.09 16.73 -21.15
CA ASP A 283 -4.72 17.07 -21.55
C ASP A 283 -3.70 16.01 -21.11
N ASP A 284 -3.90 15.41 -19.93
CA ASP A 284 -3.07 14.30 -19.44
C ASP A 284 -3.14 13.09 -20.38
N GLU A 285 -4.34 12.72 -20.82
CA GLU A 285 -4.51 11.64 -21.79
C GLU A 285 -3.87 11.97 -23.14
N LYS A 286 -4.02 13.21 -23.60
CA LYS A 286 -3.41 13.67 -24.85
C LYS A 286 -1.89 13.59 -24.79
N ILE A 287 -1.30 14.00 -23.66
CA ILE A 287 0.15 13.94 -23.43
C ILE A 287 0.63 12.48 -23.40
N LEU A 288 -0.09 11.60 -22.70
CA LEU A 288 0.24 10.17 -22.59
C LEU A 288 0.06 9.41 -23.90
N PHE A 289 -0.92 9.79 -24.73
CA PHE A 289 -1.12 9.19 -26.05
C PHE A 289 0.06 9.43 -26.99
N ASN A 290 0.69 10.61 -26.89
CA ASN A 290 1.94 10.94 -27.58
C ASN A 290 1.91 10.72 -29.11
N SER A 291 0.76 10.95 -29.73
CA SER A 291 0.55 10.76 -31.17
C SER A 291 -0.60 11.66 -31.65
N ASP A 292 -0.59 12.05 -32.92
CA ASP A 292 -1.71 12.73 -33.58
C ASP A 292 -2.52 11.78 -34.48
N LYS A 293 -2.20 10.48 -34.47
CA LYS A 293 -2.89 9.44 -35.26
C LYS A 293 -3.99 8.80 -34.43
N TYR A 294 -5.18 9.38 -34.46
CA TYR A 294 -6.35 8.83 -33.79
C TYR A 294 -7.02 7.76 -34.64
N THR A 295 -7.67 6.80 -33.98
CA THR A 295 -8.57 5.83 -34.60
C THR A 295 -9.98 6.04 -34.07
N SER A 296 -10.95 5.22 -34.50
CA SER A 296 -12.31 5.29 -33.97
C SER A 296 -12.42 4.81 -32.53
N THR A 297 -11.43 4.11 -31.99
CA THR A 297 -11.48 3.52 -30.65
C THR A 297 -10.29 3.97 -29.80
N MET A 298 -10.57 4.55 -28.63
CA MET A 298 -9.56 4.95 -27.65
C MET A 298 -9.70 4.12 -26.39
N LYS A 299 -8.58 3.61 -25.89
CA LYS A 299 -8.48 2.88 -24.62
C LYS A 299 -7.58 3.63 -23.66
N VAL A 300 -8.09 3.95 -22.48
CA VAL A 300 -7.33 4.59 -21.40
C VAL A 300 -7.25 3.65 -20.21
N THR A 301 -6.05 3.38 -19.73
CA THR A 301 -5.82 2.61 -18.50
C THR A 301 -5.53 3.59 -17.36
N TYR A 302 -6.26 3.45 -16.26
CA TYR A 302 -6.01 4.17 -15.02
C TYR A 302 -5.65 3.18 -13.92
N VAL A 303 -4.76 3.63 -13.04
CA VAL A 303 -4.55 3.01 -11.73
C VAL A 303 -5.36 3.81 -10.72
N ASN A 304 -6.20 3.11 -9.98
CA ASN A 304 -6.93 3.67 -8.85
C ASN A 304 -6.34 3.09 -7.55
N VAL A 305 -6.05 3.94 -6.58
CA VAL A 305 -5.75 3.51 -5.20
C VAL A 305 -6.96 3.90 -4.36
N VAL A 306 -7.55 2.96 -3.65
CA VAL A 306 -8.75 3.18 -2.84
C VAL A 306 -8.47 2.83 -1.39
N ALA A 307 -8.98 3.63 -0.47
CA ALA A 307 -8.92 3.40 0.97
C ALA A 307 -10.34 3.06 1.47
N LEU A 308 -10.55 1.83 1.92
CA LEU A 308 -11.82 1.30 2.40
C LEU A 308 -11.73 1.01 3.90
N TYR A 309 -12.63 1.59 4.68
CA TYR A 309 -12.86 1.13 6.04
C TYR A 309 -13.94 0.04 6.04
N ILE A 310 -13.57 -1.14 6.53
CA ILE A 310 -14.43 -2.31 6.65
C ILE A 310 -14.74 -2.48 8.15
N PRO A 311 -15.97 -2.19 8.59
CA PRO A 311 -16.30 -2.31 10.00
C PRO A 311 -16.50 -3.78 10.40
N SER A 312 -16.55 -4.02 11.71
CA SER A 312 -16.89 -5.35 12.25
C SER A 312 -18.28 -5.80 11.78
N ALA A 313 -18.45 -7.12 11.61
CA ALA A 313 -19.70 -7.71 11.10
C ALA A 313 -20.92 -7.35 11.95
N ASN A 314 -20.73 -7.11 13.24
CA ASN A 314 -21.80 -6.81 14.21
C ASN A 314 -22.07 -5.30 14.37
N SER A 315 -21.37 -4.44 13.63
CA SER A 315 -21.52 -2.98 13.75
C SER A 315 -22.84 -2.45 13.17
N GLY A 316 -23.46 -3.19 12.24
CA GLY A 316 -24.58 -2.71 11.43
C GLY A 316 -24.21 -1.59 10.43
N GLN A 317 -22.92 -1.29 10.28
CA GLN A 317 -22.42 -0.25 9.38
C GLN A 317 -22.09 -0.81 7.99
N GLN A 318 -22.14 0.05 6.98
CA GLN A 318 -21.67 -0.25 5.63
C GLN A 318 -20.14 -0.06 5.53
N ILE A 319 -19.53 -0.72 4.55
CA ILE A 319 -18.15 -0.44 4.15
C ILE A 319 -18.10 1.00 3.60
N THR A 320 -17.09 1.76 3.98
CA THR A 320 -16.98 3.18 3.59
C THR A 320 -15.66 3.42 2.87
N ALA A 321 -15.70 3.97 1.65
CA ALA A 321 -14.51 4.50 1.03
C ALA A 321 -14.16 5.85 1.68
N VAL A 322 -12.97 5.95 2.26
CA VAL A 322 -12.52 7.16 2.98
C VAL A 322 -11.55 8.00 2.17
N GLY A 323 -11.05 7.46 1.05
CA GLY A 323 -10.18 8.17 0.14
C GLY A 323 -9.90 7.39 -1.12
N ALA A 324 -9.50 8.11 -2.16
CA ALA A 324 -9.07 7.49 -3.40
C ALA A 324 -8.09 8.39 -4.17
N ASP A 325 -7.35 7.80 -5.07
CA ASP A 325 -6.67 8.50 -6.16
C ASP A 325 -6.89 7.75 -7.47
N ARG A 326 -7.01 8.48 -8.57
CA ARG A 326 -7.23 7.93 -9.92
C ARG A 326 -6.33 8.68 -10.90
N THR A 327 -5.41 7.96 -11.55
CA THR A 327 -4.44 8.55 -12.45
C THR A 327 -4.37 7.76 -13.76
N PRO A 328 -4.47 8.41 -14.95
CA PRO A 328 -4.23 7.73 -16.21
C PRO A 328 -2.76 7.34 -16.30
N VAL A 329 -2.48 6.11 -16.71
CA VAL A 329 -1.10 5.60 -16.84
C VAL A 329 -0.76 5.19 -18.26
N LYS A 330 -1.78 5.00 -19.11
CA LYS A 330 -1.59 4.59 -20.50
C LYS A 330 -2.79 5.00 -21.36
N VAL A 331 -2.51 5.44 -22.59
CA VAL A 331 -3.53 5.78 -23.59
C VAL A 331 -3.15 5.15 -24.92
N GLU A 332 -4.10 4.48 -25.56
CA GLU A 332 -3.90 3.71 -26.79
C GLU A 332 -5.06 3.92 -27.75
N ALA A 333 -4.76 4.07 -29.03
CA ALA A 333 -5.74 4.01 -30.10
C ALA A 333 -5.77 2.57 -30.65
N LEU A 334 -6.97 2.03 -30.88
CA LEU A 334 -7.20 0.68 -31.40
C LEU A 334 -7.75 0.72 -32.83
#